data_AF-A0A016SET7-F1
#
_entry.id   AF-A0A016SET7-F1
#
_cell.length_a   1.000
_cell.length_b   1.000
_cell.length_c   1.000
_cell.angle_alpha   90.00
_cell.angle_beta   90.00
_cell.angle_gamma   90.00
#
_symmetry.space_group_name_H-M   'P 1'
#
loop_
_entity.id
_entity.type
_entity.pdbx_description
1 polymer ?
#
loop_
_entity_poly.entity_id
_entity_poly.type
_entity_poly.pdbx_seq_one_letter_code
_entity_poly.pdbx_strand_id
1 'polypeptide(L)'
;MTLLPALTAFVFYLLVSCSGVSSQRLPNCSKTDKFGTIALHLVRMFISQEVDAIKSGMRYSCPLEKLAYNLVKDPMQCIGTSYQITFSNGCGSNINIREVVKEWKEQLTKMRRVREFGCNINQGDHKYKIACVFK
;
A
#
# COMPACT_ATOMS: atom_id res chain seq x y z
N MET A 1 -63.49 -4.15 18.04
CA MET A 1 -62.14 -4.66 18.31
C MET A 1 -61.46 -4.83 16.94
N THR A 2 -61.03 -3.72 16.31
CA THR A 2 -59.62 -3.25 16.22
C THR A 2 -58.68 -4.31 15.62
N LEU A 3 -58.55 -4.30 14.29
CA LEU A 3 -57.38 -3.84 13.52
C LEU A 3 -56.07 -4.60 13.86
N LEU A 4 -55.71 -5.58 13.04
CA LEU A 4 -54.34 -6.10 12.93
C LEU A 4 -53.47 -5.08 12.20
N PRO A 5 -52.33 -4.62 12.76
CA PRO A 5 -51.25 -4.08 11.97
C PRO A 5 -50.25 -5.21 11.69
N ALA A 6 -50.52 -6.01 10.67
CA ALA A 6 -49.54 -6.93 10.09
C ALA A 6 -48.62 -6.16 9.13
N LEU A 7 -47.85 -5.16 9.61
CA LEU A 7 -47.05 -4.30 8.73
C LEU A 7 -45.79 -3.67 9.37
N THR A 8 -45.19 -4.28 10.38
CA THR A 8 -43.97 -3.72 11.03
C THR A 8 -42.86 -4.73 11.25
N ALA A 9 -42.51 -5.53 10.22
CA ALA A 9 -41.37 -6.44 10.29
C ALA A 9 -40.46 -6.44 9.05
N PHE A 10 -40.53 -5.42 8.19
CA PHE A 10 -39.82 -5.41 6.89
C PHE A 10 -38.93 -4.18 6.65
N VAL A 11 -38.36 -3.57 7.69
CA VAL A 11 -37.54 -2.34 7.54
C VAL A 11 -36.17 -2.40 8.25
N PHE A 12 -35.68 -3.57 8.69
CA PHE A 12 -34.44 -3.63 9.49
C PHE A 12 -33.23 -4.36 8.87
N TYR A 13 -33.27 -4.77 7.60
CA TYR A 13 -32.16 -5.52 6.98
C TYR A 13 -31.55 -4.89 5.72
N LEU A 14 -31.40 -3.56 5.70
CA LEU A 14 -30.55 -2.90 4.70
C LEU A 14 -29.56 -1.91 5.34
N LEU A 15 -28.81 -2.39 6.33
CA LEU A 15 -27.47 -1.85 6.60
C LEU A 15 -26.45 -2.71 5.85
N VAL A 16 -26.60 -2.75 4.51
CA VAL A 16 -25.47 -3.10 3.64
C VAL A 16 -24.48 -1.97 3.83
N SER A 17 -23.52 -2.23 4.71
CA SER A 17 -22.42 -1.32 4.99
C SER A 17 -21.73 -1.06 3.66
N CYS A 18 -21.86 0.17 3.14
CA CYS A 18 -21.00 0.67 2.09
C CYS A 18 -19.57 0.33 2.50
N SER A 19 -18.97 -0.66 1.84
CA SER A 19 -17.53 -0.82 1.83
C SER A 19 -17.05 0.34 0.97
N GLY A 20 -17.06 1.53 1.57
CA GLY A 20 -16.43 2.70 0.98
C GLY A 20 -15.01 2.26 0.69
N VAL A 21 -14.69 2.12 -0.58
CA VAL A 21 -13.30 2.11 -1.05
C VAL A 21 -12.72 3.39 -0.48
N SER A 22 -12.08 3.27 0.67
CA SER A 22 -11.44 4.37 1.34
C SER A 22 -10.22 4.65 0.48
N SER A 23 -10.40 5.52 -0.51
CA SER A 23 -9.28 6.13 -1.21
C SER A 23 -8.59 7.00 -0.15
N GLN A 24 -7.76 6.37 0.67
CA GLN A 24 -6.99 7.06 1.67
C GLN A 24 -6.14 8.07 0.92
N ARG A 25 -6.38 9.35 1.18
CA ARG A 25 -5.56 10.41 0.62
C ARG A 25 -4.13 10.19 1.11
N LEU A 26 -3.24 9.83 0.19
CA LEU A 26 -1.86 9.57 0.53
C LEU A 26 -1.22 10.81 1.20
N PRO A 27 -0.44 10.62 2.27
CA PRO A 27 0.25 11.74 2.90
C PRO A 27 1.27 12.33 1.92
N ASN A 28 1.47 13.64 2.00
CA ASN A 28 2.49 14.31 1.22
C ASN A 28 3.86 14.10 1.87
N CYS A 29 4.56 13.05 1.44
CA CYS A 29 5.94 12.77 1.82
C CYS A 29 6.89 13.64 0.97
N SER A 30 6.85 14.96 1.14
CA SER A 30 7.78 15.86 0.45
C SER A 30 9.14 15.89 1.14
N LYS A 31 10.21 15.88 0.31
CA LYS A 31 11.64 16.18 0.58
C LYS A 31 12.64 15.00 0.63
N THR A 32 12.64 14.07 -0.31
CA THR A 32 13.84 13.21 -0.52
C THR A 32 14.30 12.99 -1.96
N ASP A 33 13.51 13.24 -2.99
CA ASP A 33 13.85 12.68 -4.31
C ASP A 33 14.16 13.72 -5.38
N LYS A 34 15.31 13.50 -6.04
CA LYS A 34 15.75 14.16 -7.28
C LYS A 34 14.92 13.72 -8.51
N PHE A 35 13.91 12.85 -8.30
CA PHE A 35 13.00 12.36 -9.34
C PHE A 35 11.82 13.31 -9.53
N GLY A 36 11.38 13.48 -10.78
CA GLY A 36 10.19 14.25 -11.13
C GLY A 36 9.00 13.89 -10.25
N THR A 37 8.55 14.86 -9.47
CA THR A 37 7.61 14.73 -8.34
C THR A 37 6.30 14.02 -8.70
N ILE A 38 5.87 14.08 -9.96
CA ILE A 38 4.63 13.50 -10.45
C ILE A 38 4.74 11.98 -10.63
N ALA A 39 5.81 11.49 -11.25
CA ALA A 39 5.97 10.06 -11.52
C ALA A 39 6.07 9.24 -10.22
N LEU A 40 6.84 9.75 -9.25
CA LEU A 40 6.95 9.13 -7.94
C LEU A 40 5.61 9.12 -7.20
N HIS A 41 4.82 10.20 -7.29
CA HIS A 41 3.50 10.26 -6.66
C HIS A 41 2.54 9.21 -7.24
N LEU A 42 2.53 9.03 -8.57
CA LEU A 42 1.72 8.00 -9.22
C LEU A 42 2.14 6.59 -8.79
N VAL A 43 3.44 6.30 -8.75
CA VAL A 43 3.93 5.00 -8.26
C VAL A 43 3.51 4.74 -6.82
N ARG A 44 3.60 5.74 -5.95
CA ARG A 44 3.13 5.65 -4.55
C ARG A 44 1.63 5.35 -4.48
N MET A 45 0.82 6.03 -5.30
CA MET A 45 -0.62 5.76 -5.40
C MET A 45 -0.90 4.33 -5.84
N PHE A 46 -0.28 3.87 -6.93
CA PHE A 46 -0.52 2.52 -7.46
C PHE A 46 -0.08 1.43 -6.49
N ILE A 47 1.12 1.53 -5.91
CA ILE A 47 1.57 0.57 -4.89
C ILE A 47 0.60 0.55 -3.72
N SER A 48 0.15 1.72 -3.25
CA SER A 48 -0.74 1.78 -2.10
C SER A 48 -2.10 1.14 -2.37
N GLN A 49 -2.65 1.31 -3.57
CA GLN A 49 -3.90 0.67 -3.98
C GLN A 49 -3.76 -0.85 -4.09
N GLU A 50 -2.69 -1.33 -4.73
CA GLU A 50 -2.49 -2.76 -4.93
C GLU A 50 -2.17 -3.47 -3.59
N VAL A 51 -1.46 -2.81 -2.66
CA VAL A 51 -1.24 -3.34 -1.30
C VAL A 51 -2.54 -3.40 -0.50
N ASP A 52 -3.37 -2.34 -0.53
CA ASP A 52 -4.64 -2.32 0.20
C ASP A 52 -5.64 -3.35 -0.36
N ALA A 53 -5.59 -3.63 -1.68
CA ALA A 53 -6.39 -4.69 -2.30
C ALA A 53 -6.04 -6.11 -1.80
N ILE A 54 -4.79 -6.34 -1.38
CA ILE A 54 -4.35 -7.62 -0.81
C ILE A 54 -4.55 -7.65 0.71
N LYS A 55 -4.21 -6.54 1.38
CA LYS A 55 -4.27 -6.39 2.83
C LYS A 55 -4.97 -5.07 3.15
N SER A 56 -6.27 -5.16 3.41
CA SER A 56 -7.11 -3.98 3.63
C SER A 56 -6.81 -3.25 4.94
N GLY A 57 -7.08 -1.94 4.92
CA GLY A 57 -6.98 -1.08 6.09
C GLY A 57 -5.55 -0.71 6.44
N MET A 58 -4.64 -0.80 5.47
CA MET A 58 -3.25 -0.37 5.63
C MET A 58 -3.16 1.15 5.53
N ARG A 59 -2.29 1.75 6.34
CA ARG A 59 -2.05 3.20 6.34
C ARG A 59 -0.66 3.49 5.78
N TYR A 60 -0.61 4.38 4.80
CA TYR A 60 0.65 4.81 4.23
C TYR A 60 1.39 5.76 5.20
N SER A 61 2.70 5.55 5.39
CA SER A 61 3.53 6.22 6.40
C SER A 61 4.82 6.79 5.78
N CYS A 62 4.96 8.12 5.78
CA CYS A 62 6.17 8.78 5.28
C CYS A 62 7.46 8.36 6.02
N PRO A 63 7.45 8.17 7.36
CA PRO A 63 8.61 7.61 8.05
C PRO A 63 9.04 6.23 7.51
N LEU A 64 8.08 5.35 7.19
CA LEU A 64 8.38 4.04 6.62
C LEU A 64 8.84 4.15 5.15
N GLU A 65 8.30 5.09 4.37
CA GLU A 65 8.80 5.42 3.02
C GLU A 65 10.26 5.88 3.06
N LYS A 66 10.63 6.71 4.05
CA LYS A 66 12.02 7.13 4.26
C LYS A 66 12.94 5.97 4.63
N LEU A 67 12.45 4.98 5.37
CA LEU A 67 13.21 3.75 5.60
C LEU A 67 13.32 2.90 4.33
N ALA A 68 12.26 2.82 3.54
CA ALA A 68 12.29 2.13 2.24
C ALA A 68 13.29 2.77 1.26
N TYR A 69 13.44 4.10 1.30
CA TYR A 69 14.46 4.82 0.53
C TYR A 69 15.89 4.30 0.80
N ASN A 70 16.19 3.96 2.04
CA ASN A 70 17.49 3.39 2.43
C ASN A 70 17.72 1.98 1.87
N LEU A 71 16.64 1.23 1.62
CA LEU A 71 16.69 -0.11 1.05
C LEU A 71 16.89 -0.11 -0.46
N VAL A 72 16.37 0.89 -1.17
CA VAL A 72 16.47 0.95 -2.64
C VAL A 72 17.76 1.61 -3.16
N LYS A 73 18.52 2.26 -2.27
CA LYS A 73 19.85 2.80 -2.58
C LYS A 73 20.89 1.70 -2.88
N ASP A 74 21.93 2.15 -3.57
CA ASP A 74 23.18 1.42 -3.75
C ASP A 74 24.33 2.24 -3.14
N PRO A 75 25.06 1.74 -2.12
CA PRO A 75 24.83 0.48 -1.41
C PRO A 75 23.55 0.51 -0.57
N MET A 76 22.96 -0.67 -0.38
CA MET A 76 21.81 -0.84 0.51
C MET A 76 22.20 -0.51 1.95
N GLN A 77 21.39 0.31 2.63
CA GLN A 77 21.61 0.64 4.03
C GLN A 77 20.73 -0.22 4.93
N CYS A 78 21.30 -0.74 6.02
CA CYS A 78 20.56 -1.52 7.01
C CYS A 78 19.48 -0.66 7.66
N ILE A 79 18.26 -1.18 7.69
CA ILE A 79 17.22 -0.72 8.60
C ILE A 79 17.06 -1.79 9.69
N GLY A 80 16.77 -1.40 10.93
CA GLY A 80 16.74 -2.34 12.06
C GLY A 80 15.83 -3.56 11.84
N THR A 81 15.99 -4.60 12.67
CA THR A 81 15.30 -5.91 12.51
C THR A 81 13.84 -5.91 12.93
N SER A 82 13.32 -4.81 13.49
CA SER A 82 11.94 -4.70 13.98
C SER A 82 10.90 -4.54 12.88
N TYR A 83 11.32 -4.41 11.61
CA TYR A 83 10.42 -4.16 10.49
C TYR A 83 10.26 -5.39 9.62
N GLN A 84 9.05 -5.57 9.09
CA GLN A 84 8.83 -6.51 8.00
C GLN A 84 9.14 -5.77 6.68
N ILE A 85 9.77 -6.46 5.74
CA ILE A 85 10.30 -5.86 4.51
C ILE A 85 9.91 -6.75 3.35
N THR A 86 9.49 -6.14 2.24
CA THR A 86 9.43 -6.80 0.93
C THR A 86 10.21 -5.98 -0.08
N PHE A 87 10.77 -6.64 -1.09
CA PHE A 87 11.49 -5.99 -2.17
C PHE A 87 11.28 -6.74 -3.48
N SER A 88 11.35 -5.99 -4.57
CA SER A 88 11.46 -6.55 -5.92
C SER A 88 12.52 -5.77 -6.69
N ASN A 89 13.30 -6.51 -7.48
CA ASN A 89 14.28 -5.97 -8.40
C ASN A 89 14.02 -6.55 -9.79
N GLY A 90 14.22 -5.73 -10.82
CA GLY A 90 14.01 -6.18 -12.18
C GLY A 90 14.77 -5.34 -13.20
N CYS A 91 14.78 -5.84 -14.42
CA CYS A 91 15.36 -5.19 -15.59
C CYS A 91 14.25 -4.64 -16.49
N GLY A 92 14.50 -3.50 -17.14
CA GLY A 92 13.57 -2.83 -18.03
C GLY A 92 13.10 -1.46 -17.54
N SER A 93 12.62 -0.64 -18.48
CA SER A 93 12.06 0.69 -18.21
C SER A 93 10.58 0.66 -17.82
N ASN A 94 9.86 -0.41 -18.17
CA ASN A 94 8.44 -0.57 -17.89
C ASN A 94 8.22 -1.46 -16.66
N ILE A 95 7.72 -0.86 -15.59
CA ILE A 95 7.46 -1.54 -14.33
C ILE A 95 5.96 -1.81 -14.21
N ASN A 96 5.58 -3.09 -14.18
CA ASN A 96 4.21 -3.49 -13.89
C ASN A 96 4.00 -3.60 -12.37
N ILE A 97 3.62 -2.49 -11.74
CA ILE A 97 3.41 -2.40 -10.28
C ILE A 97 2.43 -3.46 -9.76
N ARG A 98 1.38 -3.76 -10.52
CA ARG A 98 0.39 -4.78 -10.14
C ARG A 98 1.01 -6.16 -10.07
N GLU A 99 1.83 -6.55 -11.03
CA GLU A 99 2.51 -7.85 -11.02
C GLU A 99 3.50 -7.94 -9.85
N VAL A 100 4.30 -6.89 -9.66
CA VAL A 100 5.23 -6.79 -8.53
C VAL A 100 4.51 -6.99 -7.19
N VAL A 101 3.39 -6.29 -6.97
CA VAL A 101 2.65 -6.39 -5.70
C VAL A 101 1.92 -7.73 -5.57
N LYS A 102 1.46 -8.33 -6.68
CA LYS A 102 0.86 -9.67 -6.68
C LYS A 102 1.85 -10.74 -6.21
N GLU A 103 3.12 -10.64 -6.59
CA GLU A 103 4.17 -11.57 -6.11
C GLU A 103 4.33 -11.51 -4.58
N TRP A 104 4.04 -10.36 -3.96
CA TRP A 104 4.11 -10.19 -2.51
C TRP A 104 2.90 -10.73 -1.76
N LYS A 105 1.87 -11.25 -2.45
CA LYS A 105 0.58 -11.63 -1.84
C LYS A 105 0.72 -12.55 -0.63
N GLU A 106 1.55 -13.59 -0.72
CA GLU A 106 1.75 -14.52 0.38
C GLU A 106 2.41 -13.86 1.59
N GLN A 107 3.44 -13.03 1.36
CA GLN A 107 4.13 -12.29 2.41
C GLN A 107 3.15 -11.34 3.10
N LEU A 108 2.44 -10.51 2.33
CA LEU A 108 1.45 -9.55 2.83
C LEU A 108 0.35 -10.22 3.66
N THR A 109 -0.14 -11.37 3.22
CA THR A 109 -1.18 -12.14 3.93
C THR A 109 -0.68 -12.69 5.27
N LYS A 110 0.61 -13.04 5.37
CA LYS A 110 1.24 -13.50 6.62
C LYS A 110 1.47 -12.37 7.63
N MET A 111 1.52 -11.10 7.19
CA MET A 111 1.73 -9.92 8.05
C MET A 111 0.49 -9.53 8.86
N ARG A 112 0.00 -10.40 9.78
CA ARG A 112 -1.32 -10.24 10.42
C ARG A 112 -1.55 -8.88 11.10
N ARG A 113 -0.69 -8.52 12.05
CA ARG A 113 -0.88 -7.34 12.93
C ARG A 113 -0.33 -6.02 12.38
N VAL A 114 0.36 -6.08 11.23
CA VAL A 114 0.89 -4.91 10.55
C VAL A 114 -0.26 -4.05 10.02
N ARG A 115 -0.17 -2.74 10.21
CA ARG A 115 -1.18 -1.75 9.78
C ARG A 115 -0.60 -0.53 9.10
N GLU A 116 0.71 -0.34 9.16
CA GLU A 116 1.38 0.77 8.49
C GLU A 116 2.42 0.25 7.50
N PHE A 117 2.59 0.99 6.42
CA PHE A 117 3.63 0.71 5.45
C PHE A 117 4.10 1.97 4.73
N GLY A 118 5.28 1.89 4.13
CA GLY A 118 5.77 2.92 3.21
C GLY A 118 6.74 2.30 2.23
N CYS A 119 6.72 2.79 1.00
CA CYS A 119 7.46 2.18 -0.10
C CYS A 119 8.27 3.21 -0.85
N ASN A 120 9.43 2.83 -1.36
CA ASN A 120 10.24 3.67 -2.22
C ASN A 120 10.73 2.88 -3.42
N ILE A 121 11.15 3.60 -4.45
CA ILE A 121 11.62 3.05 -5.71
C ILE A 121 12.90 3.76 -6.14
N ASN A 122 13.88 2.98 -6.57
CA ASN A 122 15.04 3.47 -7.29
C ASN A 122 14.99 2.91 -8.70
N GLN A 123 14.96 3.80 -9.69
CA GLN A 123 15.00 3.44 -11.11
C GLN A 123 16.29 4.00 -11.71
N GLY A 124 17.16 3.10 -12.18
CA GLY A 124 18.39 3.43 -12.89
C GLY A 124 18.32 2.97 -14.34
N ASP A 125 19.44 3.05 -15.06
CA ASP A 125 19.54 2.65 -16.47
C ASP A 125 19.06 1.20 -16.67
N HIS A 126 17.83 1.07 -17.16
CA HIS A 126 17.13 -0.20 -17.41
C HIS A 126 17.02 -1.13 -16.21
N LYS A 127 17.03 -0.61 -14.98
CA LYS A 127 16.85 -1.41 -13.76
C LYS A 127 15.94 -0.69 -12.78
N TYR A 128 15.18 -1.47 -12.02
CA TYR A 128 14.40 -0.95 -10.93
C TYR A 128 14.61 -1.76 -9.66
N LYS A 129 14.47 -1.08 -8.53
CA LYS A 129 14.39 -1.67 -7.21
C LYS A 129 13.25 -0.99 -6.45
N ILE A 130 12.29 -1.79 -6.01
CA ILE A 130 11.19 -1.34 -5.14
C ILE A 130 11.37 -2.02 -3.79
N ALA A 131 11.20 -1.27 -2.72
CA ALA A 131 11.12 -1.82 -1.38
C ALA A 131 9.93 -1.22 -0.64
N CYS A 132 9.29 -2.02 0.21
CA CYS A 132 8.30 -1.56 1.17
C CYS A 132 8.70 -2.02 2.58
N VAL A 133 8.50 -1.13 3.55
CA VAL A 133 8.73 -1.36 4.97
C VAL A 133 7.39 -1.33 5.68
N PHE A 134 7.19 -2.28 6.59
CA PHE A 134 5.93 -2.58 7.24
C PHE A 134 6.07 -2.57 8.77
N LYS A 135 5.05 -2.00 9.45
CA LYS A 135 4.95 -1.95 10.91
C LYS A 135 3.54 -2.29 11.41
#